data_AF-W4KK76-F1
#
_entry.id   AF-W4KK76-F1
#
_cell.length_a   1.000
_cell.length_b   1.000
_cell.length_c   1.000
_cell.angle_alpha   90.00
_cell.angle_beta   90.00
_cell.angle_gamma   90.00
#
_symmetry.space_group_name_H-M   'P 1'
#
loop_
_entity.id
_entity.type
_entity.pdbx_description
1 polymer ?
#
loop_
_entity_poly.entity_id
_entity_poly.type
_entity_poly.pdbx_seq_one_letter_code
_entity_poly.pdbx_strand_id
1 'polypeptide(L)'
;IKMAYGTNEYSALKRECRFYSHALRSLGGIAVPRCHGLFSTEEDGELVGRLVLDLCPPLRSCTLTSYELSVDSRRIIVAICKLHSVGVAHRNLDDYHRFVMQGQSVLIVDFSQARIHNCSGGTPFVKG
;
A
#
# COMPACT_ATOMS: atom_id res chain seq x y z
N ILE A 1 3.21 -6.78 -10.21
CA ILE A 1 1.92 -7.52 -10.29
C ILE A 1 1.86 -8.43 -9.08
N LYS A 2 0.73 -8.51 -8.40
CA LYS A 2 0.48 -9.48 -7.32
C LYS A 2 -0.45 -10.57 -7.86
N MET A 3 -0.04 -11.82 -7.68
CA MET A 3 -0.75 -13.01 -8.18
C MET A 3 -1.54 -13.67 -7.06
N ALA A 4 -2.61 -14.37 -7.41
CA ALA A 4 -3.38 -15.22 -6.52
C ALA A 4 -3.83 -16.47 -7.28
N TYR A 5 -3.79 -17.62 -6.61
CA TYR A 5 -4.14 -18.92 -7.18
C TYR A 5 -5.29 -19.55 -6.39
N GLY A 6 -6.30 -20.00 -7.12
CA GLY A 6 -7.52 -20.56 -6.56
C GLY A 6 -8.47 -19.53 -5.94
N THR A 7 -9.66 -20.00 -5.59
CA THR A 7 -10.80 -19.15 -5.18
C THR A 7 -10.54 -18.36 -3.89
N ASN A 8 -9.82 -18.95 -2.94
CA ASN A 8 -9.57 -18.34 -1.63
C ASN A 8 -8.60 -17.16 -1.73
N GLU A 9 -7.46 -17.35 -2.39
CA GLU A 9 -6.48 -16.28 -2.59
C GLU A 9 -7.04 -15.19 -3.50
N TYR A 10 -7.77 -15.57 -4.55
CA TYR A 10 -8.44 -14.60 -5.43
C TYR A 10 -9.41 -13.72 -4.64
N SER A 11 -10.20 -14.30 -3.74
CA SER A 11 -11.14 -13.55 -2.90
C SER A 11 -10.42 -12.58 -1.96
N ALA A 12 -9.28 -12.98 -1.39
CA ALA A 12 -8.43 -12.11 -0.59
C ALA A 12 -7.84 -10.95 -1.43
N LEU A 13 -7.31 -11.24 -2.62
CA LEU A 13 -6.76 -10.26 -3.55
C LEU A 13 -7.82 -9.28 -4.06
N LYS A 14 -9.05 -9.78 -4.30
CA LYS A 14 -10.22 -8.96 -4.67
C LYS A 14 -10.62 -8.01 -3.55
N ARG A 15 -10.58 -8.44 -2.29
CA ARG A 15 -10.82 -7.56 -1.14
C ARG A 15 -9.75 -6.47 -1.07
N GLU A 16 -8.48 -6.81 -1.26
CA GLU A 16 -7.39 -5.84 -1.28
C GLU A 16 -7.55 -4.82 -2.42
N CYS A 17 -7.85 -5.29 -3.64
CA CYS A 17 -8.11 -4.43 -4.80
C CYS A 17 -9.21 -3.40 -4.55
N ARG A 18 -10.23 -3.74 -3.74
CA ARG A 18 -11.30 -2.80 -3.38
C ARG A 18 -10.79 -1.61 -2.57
N PHE A 19 -9.81 -1.79 -1.69
CA PHE A 19 -9.18 -0.67 -0.98
C PHE A 19 -8.50 0.26 -1.96
N TYR A 20 -7.62 -0.28 -2.80
CA TYR A 20 -6.91 0.49 -3.81
C TYR A 20 -7.84 1.25 -4.76
N SER A 21 -8.91 0.61 -5.22
CA SER A 21 -9.79 1.17 -6.26
C SER A 21 -10.86 2.13 -5.72
N HIS A 22 -11.11 2.13 -4.39
CA HIS A 22 -12.14 2.95 -3.77
C HIS A 22 -11.54 3.84 -2.68
N ALA A 23 -11.36 3.31 -1.46
CA ALA A 23 -10.97 4.09 -0.28
C ALA A 23 -9.61 4.79 -0.44
N LEU A 24 -8.69 4.18 -1.19
CA LEU A 24 -7.33 4.70 -1.41
C LEU A 24 -7.16 5.35 -2.78
N ARG A 25 -8.22 5.45 -3.59
CA ARG A 25 -8.13 5.94 -4.97
C ARG A 25 -7.52 7.35 -5.05
N SER A 26 -7.87 8.21 -4.10
CA SER A 26 -7.33 9.58 -3.99
C SER A 26 -5.86 9.64 -3.58
N LEU A 27 -5.29 8.54 -3.08
CA LEU A 27 -3.90 8.45 -2.63
C LEU A 27 -2.99 7.72 -3.62
N GLY A 28 -3.52 7.28 -4.77
CA GLY A 28 -2.76 6.60 -5.81
C GLY A 28 -1.63 7.45 -6.38
N GLY A 29 -0.38 6.98 -6.25
CA GLY A 29 0.85 7.69 -6.60
C GLY A 29 1.25 8.78 -5.59
N ILE A 30 0.56 8.87 -4.45
CA ILE A 30 0.81 9.89 -3.42
C ILE A 30 1.27 9.25 -2.10
N ALA A 31 0.58 8.21 -1.66
CA ALA A 31 0.89 7.45 -0.44
C ALA A 31 0.67 5.93 -0.61
N VAL A 32 0.10 5.51 -1.74
CA VAL A 32 -0.05 4.12 -2.15
C VAL A 32 0.21 4.03 -3.66
N PRO A 33 0.58 2.86 -4.21
CA PRO A 33 0.64 2.68 -5.67
C PRO A 33 -0.69 2.98 -6.35
N ARG A 34 -0.68 3.53 -7.57
CA ARG A 34 -1.91 3.55 -8.39
C ARG A 34 -2.32 2.12 -8.72
N CYS A 35 -3.62 1.86 -8.68
CA CYS A 35 -4.19 0.58 -9.07
C CYS A 35 -4.77 0.68 -10.48
N HIS A 36 -4.32 -0.24 -11.33
CA HIS A 36 -4.74 -0.35 -12.72
C HIS A 36 -5.84 -1.40 -12.91
N GLY A 37 -6.11 -2.20 -11.88
CA GLY A 37 -7.23 -3.14 -11.84
C GLY A 37 -6.84 -4.54 -11.36
N LEU A 38 -7.86 -5.38 -11.22
CA LEU A 38 -7.75 -6.81 -10.96
C LEU A 38 -8.28 -7.57 -12.17
N PHE A 39 -7.46 -8.45 -12.71
CA PHE A 39 -7.79 -9.31 -13.85
C PHE A 39 -7.81 -10.76 -13.39
N SER A 40 -8.62 -11.59 -14.04
CA SER A 40 -8.68 -13.02 -13.76
C SER A 40 -8.89 -13.84 -15.02
N THR A 41 -8.38 -15.07 -14.97
CA THR A 41 -8.57 -16.09 -16.00
C THR A 41 -8.60 -17.46 -15.32
N GLU A 42 -9.15 -18.45 -16.00
CA GLU A 42 -8.98 -19.85 -15.63
C GLU A 42 -7.79 -20.42 -16.40
N GLU A 43 -6.84 -21.03 -15.70
CA GLU A 43 -5.64 -21.69 -16.22
C GLU A 43 -5.59 -23.09 -15.60
N ASP A 44 -5.59 -24.15 -16.43
CA ASP A 44 -5.56 -25.55 -15.98
C ASP A 44 -6.65 -25.93 -14.95
N GLY A 45 -7.84 -25.32 -15.06
CA GLY A 45 -8.95 -25.54 -14.13
C GLY A 45 -8.84 -24.77 -12.81
N GLU A 46 -7.84 -23.91 -12.67
CA GLU A 46 -7.62 -23.06 -11.51
C GLU A 46 -7.87 -21.58 -11.83
N LEU A 47 -8.54 -20.87 -10.91
CA LEU A 47 -8.75 -19.43 -11.03
C LEU A 47 -7.45 -18.69 -10.69
N VAL A 48 -6.91 -17.96 -11.65
CA VAL A 48 -5.71 -17.13 -11.48
C VAL A 48 -6.08 -15.65 -11.49
N GLY A 49 -5.76 -14.95 -10.40
CA GLY A 49 -5.98 -13.51 -10.21
C GLY A 49 -4.70 -12.70 -10.33
N ARG A 50 -4.79 -11.52 -10.96
CA ARG A 50 -3.66 -10.59 -11.18
C ARG A 50 -4.03 -9.17 -10.80
N LEU A 51 -3.49 -8.66 -9.70
CA LEU A 51 -3.63 -7.26 -9.29
C LEU A 51 -2.46 -6.45 -9.88
N VAL A 52 -2.81 -5.44 -10.67
CA VAL A 52 -1.85 -4.58 -11.36
C VAL A 52 -1.79 -3.24 -10.64
N LEU A 53 -0.61 -2.94 -10.10
CA LEU A 53 -0.29 -1.69 -9.41
C LEU A 53 0.92 -1.03 -10.09
N ASP A 54 1.17 0.25 -9.80
CA ASP A 54 2.42 0.89 -10.18
C ASP A 54 3.63 0.06 -9.77
N LEU A 55 4.61 -0.04 -10.65
CA LEU A 55 5.89 -0.66 -10.34
C LEU A 55 6.63 0.21 -9.33
N CYS A 56 6.83 -0.32 -8.13
CA CYS A 56 7.52 0.37 -7.05
C CYS A 56 8.72 -0.48 -6.63
N PRO A 57 9.96 0.02 -6.75
CA PRO A 57 11.10 -0.66 -6.18
C PRO A 57 10.98 -0.74 -4.64
N PRO A 58 11.37 -1.86 -4.01
CA PRO A 58 11.40 -1.97 -2.56
C PRO A 58 12.31 -0.87 -1.97
N LEU A 59 12.00 -0.42 -0.74
CA LEU A 59 12.95 0.42 -0.01
C LEU A 59 14.28 -0.32 0.04
N ARG A 60 15.37 0.33 -0.40
CA ARG A 60 16.69 -0.30 -0.40
C ARG A 60 17.05 -0.68 1.02
N SER A 61 17.18 -1.98 1.27
CA SER A 61 17.72 -2.52 2.52
C SER A 61 19.16 -2.03 2.68
N CYS A 62 19.35 -1.13 3.65
CA CYS A 62 20.55 -1.00 4.48
C CYS A 62 21.86 -0.60 3.78
N THR A 63 22.05 0.73 3.63
CA THR A 63 23.27 1.47 4.03
C THR A 63 22.90 2.94 4.34
N LEU A 64 21.73 3.16 4.94
CA LEU A 64 21.26 4.52 5.20
C LEU A 64 21.99 5.10 6.42
N THR A 65 22.52 6.31 6.26
CA THR A 65 23.03 7.14 7.35
C THR A 65 21.91 7.48 8.35
N SER A 66 22.27 7.90 9.57
CA SER A 66 21.29 8.35 10.58
C SER A 66 20.36 9.46 10.07
N TYR A 67 20.86 10.33 9.19
CA TYR A 67 20.08 11.36 8.53
C TYR A 67 19.04 10.78 7.57
N GLU A 68 19.44 9.86 6.70
CA GLU A 68 18.53 9.21 5.74
C GLU A 68 17.42 8.42 6.45
N LEU A 69 17.75 7.74 7.55
CA LEU A 69 16.77 7.08 8.41
C LEU A 69 15.74 8.07 9.00
N SER A 70 16.17 9.28 9.37
CA SER A 70 15.27 10.31 9.91
C SER A 70 14.33 10.90 8.85
N VAL A 71 14.83 11.10 7.63
CA VAL A 71 14.05 11.62 6.50
C VAL A 71 12.99 10.59 6.07
N ASP A 72 13.38 9.32 5.97
CA ASP A 72 12.45 8.26 5.61
C ASP A 72 11.42 8.00 6.69
N SER A 73 11.79 8.09 7.97
CA SER A 73 10.83 8.04 9.09
C SER A 73 9.75 9.12 8.96
N ARG A 74 10.14 10.37 8.64
CA ARG A 74 9.16 11.46 8.43
C ARG A 74 8.24 11.17 7.25
N ARG A 75 8.77 10.65 6.14
CA ARG A 75 7.98 10.30 4.94
C ARG A 75 7.01 9.16 5.22
N ILE A 76 7.45 8.13 5.96
CA ILE A 76 6.61 7.01 6.42
C ILE A 76 5.45 7.55 7.26
N ILE A 77 5.73 8.40 8.27
CA ILE A 77 4.70 8.99 9.12
C ILE A 77 3.69 9.78 8.27
N VAL A 78 4.17 10.61 7.33
CA VAL A 78 3.28 11.36 6.42
C VAL A 78 2.41 10.44 5.56
N ALA A 79 2.94 9.33 5.05
CA ALA A 79 2.17 8.36 4.28
C ALA A 79 1.08 7.68 5.15
N ILE A 80 1.41 7.27 6.37
CA ILE A 80 0.46 6.66 7.32
C ILE A 80 -0.65 7.64 7.67
N CYS A 81 -0.29 8.89 7.95
CA CYS A 81 -1.23 9.96 8.21
C CYS A 81 -2.24 10.17 7.08
N LYS A 82 -1.79 10.13 5.81
CA LYS A 82 -2.67 10.21 4.64
C LYS A 82 -3.63 9.02 4.56
N LEU A 83 -3.19 7.81 4.91
CA LEU A 83 -4.09 6.64 5.00
C LEU A 83 -5.19 6.86 6.03
N HIS A 84 -4.81 7.34 7.21
CA HIS A 84 -5.77 7.59 8.29
C HIS A 84 -6.74 8.73 7.94
N SER A 85 -6.30 9.75 7.19
CA SER A 85 -7.17 10.85 6.75
C SER A 85 -8.27 10.42 5.77
N VAL A 86 -8.12 9.27 5.11
CA VAL A 86 -9.16 8.66 4.27
C VAL A 86 -9.89 7.51 4.99
N GLY A 87 -9.69 7.37 6.30
CA GLY A 87 -10.37 6.38 7.13
C GLY A 87 -9.92 4.94 6.88
N VAL A 88 -8.65 4.72 6.55
CA VAL A 88 -8.09 3.37 6.33
C VAL A 88 -6.99 3.04 7.34
N ALA A 89 -7.16 1.95 8.09
CA ALA A 89 -6.11 1.33 8.90
C ALA A 89 -5.47 0.16 8.16
N HIS A 90 -4.13 0.15 8.03
CA HIS A 90 -3.39 -0.91 7.35
C HIS A 90 -3.29 -2.22 8.16
N ARG A 91 -3.06 -2.10 9.48
CA ARG A 91 -2.97 -3.19 10.49
C ARG A 91 -1.76 -4.14 10.43
N ASN A 92 -0.76 -3.82 9.62
CA ASN A 92 0.48 -4.60 9.52
C ASN A 92 1.63 -3.71 9.01
N LEU A 93 2.00 -2.68 9.78
CA LEU A 93 3.00 -1.66 9.40
C LEU A 93 4.33 -1.82 10.15
N ASP A 94 4.44 -2.87 10.97
CA ASP A 94 5.63 -3.32 11.66
C ASP A 94 6.67 -3.95 10.72
N ASP A 95 6.24 -4.39 9.54
CA ASP A 95 7.09 -4.92 8.47
C ASP A 95 7.55 -3.80 7.51
N TYR A 96 8.84 -3.52 7.46
CA TYR A 96 9.40 -2.48 6.58
C TYR A 96 9.20 -2.75 5.09
N HIS A 97 8.96 -4.00 4.67
CA HIS A 97 8.69 -4.32 3.27
C HIS A 97 7.35 -3.77 2.76
N ARG A 98 6.51 -3.23 3.65
CA ARG A 98 5.26 -2.53 3.29
C ARG A 98 5.49 -1.11 2.79
N PHE A 99 6.71 -0.61 2.90
CA PHE A 99 7.09 0.69 2.40
C PHE A 99 7.94 0.51 1.14
N VAL A 100 7.53 1.15 0.06
CA VAL A 100 8.23 1.16 -1.22
C VAL A 100 8.47 2.60 -1.67
N MET A 101 9.47 2.82 -2.50
CA MET A 101 9.82 4.17 -2.96
C MET A 101 9.31 4.41 -4.38
N GLN A 102 8.74 5.59 -4.62
CA GLN A 102 8.47 6.12 -5.95
C GLN A 102 8.99 7.56 -6.03
N GLY A 103 10.17 7.74 -6.63
CA GLY A 103 10.89 9.00 -6.59
C GLY A 103 11.24 9.38 -5.14
N GLN A 104 10.74 10.52 -4.68
CA GLN A 104 10.94 11.01 -3.30
C GLN A 104 9.79 10.65 -2.34
N SER A 105 8.78 9.91 -2.83
CA SER A 105 7.60 9.54 -2.05
C SER A 105 7.73 8.12 -1.52
N VAL A 106 7.37 7.94 -0.25
CA VAL A 106 7.11 6.62 0.34
C VAL A 106 5.67 6.24 0.02
N LEU A 107 5.49 5.04 -0.51
CA LEU A 107 4.19 4.43 -0.74
C LEU A 107 4.01 3.21 0.14
N ILE A 108 2.79 2.98 0.60
CA ILE A 108 2.42 1.84 1.43
C ILE A 108 1.77 0.76 0.56
N VAL A 109 2.13 -0.50 0.78
CA VAL A 109 1.67 -1.66 0.01
C VAL A 109 1.18 -2.81 0.90
N ASP A 110 0.44 -3.75 0.29
CA ASP A 110 -0.13 -4.95 0.90
C ASP A 110 -1.26 -4.67 1.92
N PHE A 111 -2.39 -4.19 1.39
CA PHE A 111 -3.60 -3.89 2.16
C PHE A 111 -4.46 -5.14 2.44
N SER A 112 -3.85 -6.33 2.41
CA SER A 112 -4.53 -7.58 2.72
C SER A 112 -5.14 -7.58 4.13
N GLN A 113 -4.57 -6.86 5.10
CA GLN A 113 -5.15 -6.76 6.45
C GLN A 113 -5.94 -5.48 6.71
N ALA A 114 -6.12 -4.65 5.70
CA ALA A 114 -6.69 -3.33 5.87
C ALA A 114 -8.17 -3.34 6.26
N ARG A 115 -8.58 -2.30 6.98
CA ARG A 115 -9.97 -2.06 7.43
C ARG A 115 -10.31 -0.58 7.31
N ILE A 116 -11.58 -0.31 7.04
CA ILE A 116 -12.14 1.03 7.23
C ILE A 116 -12.23 1.29 8.73
N HIS A 117 -11.82 2.48 9.16
CA HIS A 117 -11.95 2.92 10.55
C HIS A 117 -12.16 4.43 10.62
N ASN A 118 -12.68 4.90 11.76
CA ASN A 118 -12.73 6.31 12.07
C ASN A 118 -11.49 6.67 12.88
N CYS A 119 -10.64 7.54 12.33
CA CYS A 119 -9.46 8.05 13.02
C CYS A 119 -9.71 9.49 13.45
N SER A 120 -9.66 9.77 14.76
CA SER A 120 -9.81 11.13 15.32
C SER A 120 -8.51 11.94 15.30
N GLY A 121 -7.39 11.35 14.92
CA GLY A 121 -6.08 11.99 14.96
C GLY A 121 -5.09 11.32 14.02
N GLY A 122 -4.79 12.00 12.92
CA GLY A 122 -3.86 11.50 11.91
C GLY A 122 -3.21 12.59 11.07
N THR A 123 -3.34 13.87 11.40
CA THR A 123 -2.69 14.96 10.67
C THR A 123 -1.34 15.28 11.31
N PRO A 124 -0.21 15.02 10.63
CA PRO A 124 1.10 15.36 11.14
C PRO A 124 1.26 16.87 11.00
N PHE A 125 1.64 17.54 12.07
CA PHE A 125 1.91 18.98 12.02
C PHE A 125 3.23 19.19 11.29
N VAL A 126 3.16 19.60 10.02
CA VAL A 126 4.35 19.91 9.22
C VAL A 126 4.58 21.42 9.29
N LYS A 127 5.55 21.88 10.08
CA LYS A 127 5.99 23.29 10.01
C LYS A 127 6.63 23.51 8.63
N GLY A 128 6.09 24.48 7.89
CA GLY A 128 6.67 25.02 6.66
C GLY A 128 7.89 25.87 6.92
#